data_AF-A0A851J9G5-F1
#
_entry.id   AF-A0A851J9G5-F1
#
_cell.length_a   1.000
_cell.length_b   1.000
_cell.length_c   1.000
_cell.angle_alpha   90.00
_cell.angle_beta   90.00
_cell.angle_gamma   90.00
#
_symmetry.space_group_name_H-M   'P 1'
#
loop_
_entity.id
_entity.type
_entity.pdbx_description
1 polymer ?
#
loop_
_entity_poly.entity_id
_entity_poly.type
_entity_poly.pdbx_seq_one_letter_code
_entity_poly.pdbx_strand_id
1 'polypeptide(L)'
;PSPGHLLCSVMDFSPAENQLRWFQGQQELLGYVVATDVVSNRDSTQQFLVLLETLPSMEHGVTSSCQVEHVSLEHALSQHW
;
A
#
# COMPACT_ATOMS: atom_id res chain seq x y z
N PRO A 1 -9.85 7.35 21.25
CA PRO A 1 -9.56 7.45 19.80
C PRO A 1 -9.44 6.05 19.19
N SER A 2 -10.34 5.68 18.29
CA SER A 2 -10.15 4.49 17.46
C SER A 2 -8.90 4.69 16.57
N PRO A 3 -8.16 3.62 16.26
CA PRO A 3 -7.14 3.67 15.22
C PRO A 3 -7.75 4.20 13.91
N GLY A 4 -6.97 5.00 13.17
CA GLY A 4 -7.33 5.33 11.80
C GLY A 4 -7.00 4.18 10.87
N HIS A 5 -7.53 4.19 9.65
CA HIS A 5 -7.11 3.23 8.62
C HIS A 5 -6.75 3.99 7.35
N LEU A 6 -5.62 3.63 6.74
CA LEU A 6 -5.21 4.08 5.41
C LEU A 6 -5.30 2.91 4.45
N LEU A 7 -5.93 3.14 3.30
CA LEU A 7 -6.04 2.15 2.24
C LEU A 7 -5.21 2.61 1.04
N CYS A 8 -4.28 1.77 0.61
CA CYS A 8 -3.56 1.91 -0.65
C CYS A 8 -4.14 0.90 -1.64
N SER A 9 -4.67 1.39 -2.75
CA SER A 9 -5.24 0.57 -3.82
C SER A 9 -4.43 0.77 -5.09
N VAL A 10 -4.06 -0.35 -5.71
CA VAL A 10 -3.23 -0.42 -6.91
C VAL A 10 -4.03 -1.22 -7.93
N MET A 11 -4.39 -0.63 -9.05
CA MET A 11 -5.30 -1.22 -10.05
C MET A 11 -4.66 -1.26 -11.43
N ASP A 12 -5.25 -2.05 -12.32
CA ASP A 12 -4.94 -2.07 -13.76
C ASP A 12 -3.53 -2.60 -14.11
N PHE A 13 -2.95 -3.41 -13.23
CA PHE A 13 -1.63 -4.02 -13.42
C PHE A 13 -1.71 -5.46 -13.95
N SER A 14 -0.84 -5.79 -14.91
CA SER A 14 -0.62 -7.13 -15.46
C SER A 14 0.86 -7.32 -15.82
N PRO A 15 1.51 -8.44 -15.47
CA PRO A 15 0.98 -9.57 -14.71
C PRO A 15 0.67 -9.22 -13.25
N ALA A 16 0.07 -10.19 -12.56
CA ALA A 16 -0.32 -10.16 -11.15
C ALA A 16 0.81 -9.82 -10.17
N GLU A 17 2.05 -10.15 -10.52
CA GLU A 17 3.12 -10.20 -9.54
C GLU A 17 3.64 -8.81 -9.18
N ASN A 18 3.16 -8.30 -8.05
CA ASN A 18 3.38 -6.94 -7.58
C ASN A 18 3.83 -6.99 -6.11
N GLN A 19 4.66 -6.05 -5.69
CA GLN A 19 5.03 -5.90 -4.29
C GLN A 19 4.55 -4.54 -3.78
N LEU A 20 3.70 -4.56 -2.76
CA LEU A 20 3.23 -3.36 -2.08
C LEU A 20 3.82 -3.33 -0.68
N ARG A 21 4.49 -2.24 -0.34
CA ARG A 21 5.16 -2.02 0.94
C ARG A 21 4.68 -0.72 1.56
N TRP A 22 4.51 -0.73 2.87
CA TRP A 22 4.21 0.48 3.63
C TRP A 22 5.45 0.98 4.33
N PHE A 23 5.62 2.29 4.34
CA PHE A 23 6.70 2.97 5.01
C PHE A 23 6.15 4.07 5.90
N GLN A 24 6.78 4.23 7.06
CA GLN A 24 6.58 5.36 7.94
C GLN A 24 7.93 6.09 8.05
N GLY A 25 8.03 7.25 7.42
CA GLY A 25 9.34 7.86 7.11
C GLY A 25 10.18 6.93 6.23
N GLN A 26 11.28 6.41 6.76
CA GLN A 26 12.17 5.44 6.09
C GLN A 26 12.00 4.00 6.56
N GLN A 27 11.15 3.74 7.55
CA GLN A 27 10.98 2.41 8.14
C GLN A 27 9.84 1.67 7.46
N GLU A 28 10.09 0.46 6.97
CA GLU A 28 9.04 -0.42 6.44
C GLU A 28 8.14 -0.94 7.58
N LEU A 29 6.83 -0.85 7.38
CA LEU A 29 5.78 -1.26 8.31
C LEU A 29 5.15 -2.59 7.87
N LEU A 30 5.62 -3.70 8.41
CA LEU A 30 5.05 -5.03 8.14
C LEU A 30 3.97 -5.43 9.17
N GLY A 31 4.12 -5.01 10.43
CA GLY A 31 3.23 -5.41 11.54
C GLY A 31 1.90 -4.66 11.61
N TYR A 32 1.74 -3.58 10.82
CA TYR A 32 0.53 -2.73 10.80
C TYR A 32 -0.35 -2.97 9.57
N VAL A 33 0.08 -3.87 8.68
CA VAL A 33 -0.70 -4.28 7.53
C VAL A 33 -1.79 -5.23 8.02
N VAL A 34 -3.04 -4.79 7.93
CA VAL A 34 -4.22 -5.53 8.39
C VAL A 34 -4.69 -6.52 7.33
N ALA A 35 -4.67 -6.10 6.07
CA ALA A 35 -5.18 -6.90 4.98
C ALA A 35 -4.42 -6.59 3.68
N THR A 36 -4.16 -7.64 2.91
CA THR A 36 -3.77 -7.57 1.50
C THR A 36 -4.79 -8.41 0.73
N ASP A 37 -5.45 -7.81 -0.25
CA ASP A 37 -6.41 -8.49 -1.12
C ASP A 37 -6.02 -8.32 -2.58
N VAL A 38 -6.28 -9.36 -3.38
CA VAL A 38 -5.99 -9.41 -4.82
C VAL A 38 -7.26 -9.74 -5.57
N VAL A 39 -7.83 -8.75 -6.24
CA VAL A 39 -9.07 -8.88 -7.01
C VAL A 39 -8.72 -8.95 -8.50
N SER A 40 -9.08 -10.04 -9.17
CA SER A 40 -8.93 -10.13 -10.62
C SER A 40 -10.08 -9.44 -11.35
N ASN A 41 -9.78 -8.51 -12.24
CA ASN A 41 -10.76 -7.84 -13.09
C ASN A 41 -11.14 -8.72 -14.29
N ARG A 42 -12.30 -8.42 -14.89
CA ARG A 42 -12.83 -9.13 -16.07
C ARG A 42 -11.95 -8.93 -17.32
N ASP A 43 -11.16 -7.87 -17.37
CA ASP A 43 -10.29 -7.47 -18.48
C ASP A 43 -8.85 -7.99 -18.35
N SER A 44 -8.62 -9.02 -17.53
CA SER A 44 -7.31 -9.64 -17.23
C SER A 44 -6.30 -8.77 -16.49
N THR A 45 -6.73 -7.62 -15.97
CA THR A 45 -5.95 -6.84 -15.00
C THR A 45 -6.24 -7.30 -13.57
N GLN A 46 -5.39 -6.93 -12.61
CA GLN A 46 -5.60 -7.22 -11.20
C GLN A 46 -5.55 -5.95 -10.35
N GLN A 47 -6.29 -5.97 -9.24
CA GLN A 47 -6.31 -4.94 -8.22
C GLN A 47 -5.69 -5.49 -6.93
N PHE A 48 -4.72 -4.78 -6.39
CA PHE A 48 -4.06 -5.06 -5.12
C PHE A 48 -4.48 -4.00 -4.12
N LEU A 49 -5.15 -4.41 -3.05
CA LEU A 49 -5.59 -3.53 -1.98
C LEU A 49 -4.82 -3.87 -0.72
N VAL A 50 -4.18 -2.86 -0.12
CA VAL A 50 -3.50 -3.02 1.17
C VAL A 50 -4.02 -2.01 2.16
N LEU A 51 -4.52 -2.53 3.27
CA LEU A 51 -5.05 -1.76 4.38
C LEU A 51 -4.01 -1.69 5.50
N LEU A 52 -3.62 -0.47 5.86
CA LEU A 52 -2.78 -0.17 7.01
C LEU A 52 -3.66 0.36 8.16
N GLU A 53 -3.50 -0.20 9.35
CA GLU A 53 -4.04 0.40 10.57
C GLU A 53 -3.06 1.44 11.08
N THR A 54 -3.50 2.70 11.11
CA THR A 54 -2.70 3.79 11.65
C THR A 54 -2.93 3.88 13.15
N LEU A 55 -1.85 3.79 13.92
CA LEU A 55 -1.91 4.06 15.34
C LEU A 55 -2.37 5.52 15.57
N PRO A 56 -3.18 5.78 16.61
CA PRO A 56 -3.60 7.13 16.96
C PRO A 56 -2.44 8.07 17.32
N SER A 57 -1.22 7.52 17.50
CA SER A 57 0.05 8.20 17.72
C SER A 57 0.88 8.36 16.44
N MET A 58 0.27 8.46 15.26
CA MET A 58 0.88 9.22 14.15
C MET A 58 0.96 10.69 14.59
N GLU A 59 1.84 10.90 15.58
CA GLU A 59 2.15 12.17 16.20
C GLU A 59 2.64 13.11 15.11
N HIS A 60 2.18 14.35 15.19
CA HIS A 60 2.43 15.40 14.22
C HIS A 60 3.86 15.37 13.66
N GLY A 61 4.02 14.98 12.39
CA GLY A 61 5.30 15.04 11.67
C GLY A 61 5.78 13.73 11.02
N VAL A 62 5.10 12.60 11.24
CA VAL A 62 5.49 11.34 10.58
C VAL A 62 4.63 11.07 9.36
N THR A 63 5.23 11.14 8.17
CA THR A 63 4.60 10.86 6.87
C THR A 63 4.55 9.36 6.62
N SER A 64 3.35 8.84 6.33
CA SER A 64 3.18 7.46 5.88
C SER A 64 3.21 7.41 4.37
N SER A 65 3.75 6.33 3.82
CA SER A 65 3.79 6.14 2.38
C SER A 65 3.61 4.70 1.97
N CYS A 66 3.00 4.50 0.81
CA CYS A 66 2.76 3.22 0.19
C CYS A 66 3.63 3.19 -1.06
N GLN A 67 4.56 2.24 -1.10
CA GLN A 67 5.43 2.00 -2.22
C GLN A 67 4.98 0.77 -2.99
N VAL A 68 4.92 0.89 -4.30
CA VAL A 68 4.46 -0.13 -5.23
C VAL A 68 5.58 -0.44 -6.21
N GLU A 69 6.03 -1.69 -6.19
CA GLU A 69 6.98 -2.24 -7.15
C GLU A 69 6.21 -3.17 -8.10
N HIS A 70 6.39 -2.93 -9.41
CA HIS A 70 5.75 -3.67 -10.49
C HIS A 70 6.74 -3.83 -11.64
N VAL A 71 6.73 -4.98 -12.33
CA VAL A 71 7.61 -5.26 -13.47
C VAL A 71 7.43 -4.29 -14.65
N SER A 72 6.23 -3.72 -14.79
CA SER A 72 5.86 -2.75 -15.82
C SER A 72 6.22 -1.30 -15.45
N LEU A 73 6.71 -1.06 -14.23
CA LEU A 73 7.16 0.26 -13.78
C LEU A 73 8.69 0.34 -13.87
N GLU A 74 9.21 1.42 -14.47
CA GLU A 74 10.66 1.68 -14.50
C GLU A 74 11.22 1.96 -13.10
N HIS A 75 10.41 2.57 -12.22
CA HIS A 75 10.76 2.92 -10.85
C HIS A 75 9.56 2.66 -9.94
N ALA A 76 9.82 2.36 -8.66
CA ALA A 76 8.75 2.18 -7.68
C ALA A 76 7.90 3.44 -7.53
N LEU A 77 6.59 3.27 -7.43
CA LEU A 77 5.65 4.37 -7.19
C LEU A 77 5.42 4.54 -5.70
N SER A 78 5.55 5.76 -5.19
CA SER A 78 5.33 6.07 -3.78
C SER A 78 4.21 7.11 -3.60
N GLN A 79 3.17 6.75 -2.86
CA GLN A 79 2.10 7.65 -2.45
C GLN A 79 2.30 8.05 -0.99
N HIS A 80 2.26 9.34 -0.69
CA HIS A 80 2.45 9.88 0.67
C HIS A 80 1.13 10.41 1.25
N TRP A 81 0.96 10.30 2.57
CA TRP A 81 -0.13 10.87 3.37
C TRP A 81 0.41 11.66 4.56
#